data_AF-A0A928K6L0-F1
#
_entry.id   AF-A0A928K6L0-F1
#
_cell.length_a   1.000
_cell.length_b   1.000
_cell.length_c   1.000
_cell.angle_alpha   90.00
_cell.angle_beta   90.00
_cell.angle_gamma   90.00
#
_symmetry.space_group_name_H-M   'P 1'
#
loop_
_entity.id
_entity.type
_entity.pdbx_description
1 polymer ?
#
loop_
_entity_poly.entity_id
_entity_poly.type
_entity_poly.pdbx_seq_one_letter_code
_entity_poly.pdbx_strand_id
1 'polypeptide(L)'
;MNKHFARRVVSVLLLLCMLVSAMPMSAAAAEYNGFSYRLMSDGTLEITGYSGSEEYVVVPAQINGWSVTRIGEDALSGHSGLLSVTMPDSIVSIGKYAFYGCSSMERIFLPASLRELGSLAFSGCDRLTKIIADDRNPVISDIDGVLYADGGATLICCPAGRYGKVNVPEGVTAIGDYAFFGCATVELISLPRSLRTIGKAAFYGCSGLEELLLPDGVSAIPDQAFYECRALQDITLPQSVTSIGAEAFRNCVSLKKATVPSSVTTIASDAFAGTSGLKVYCPSGSAAMLFCQNNGIAFVPTGSVPDTPSGPPAGDKAERIAGSNRVNTAILASRAGWDRAPTVVLANGLSYPDALAGVPLASAVNAPILLTAGGSIEAELMTELRRLGTESVYILGGNAVISAAKENALRAAGMETTRLAGSNRYGTAVAIALELELRSDRTFTNFYFASASNFPDALAISSVAAIQGNPVLYINPKGKIDDATADFICGTVCRKGTVLGGYGAVSEKSEQSIMDLGFSVSRISGKNRYATALGICEYYNSQFTGNSAVLATGANFPDALSGGALAAHLGSPLVLVDASSADSVVEYINRRGTEKIYVMGGRSAVPESVFQRFS
;
A
#
# COMPACT_ATOMS: atom_id res chain seq x y z
N MET A 1 4.35 59.60 62.52
CA MET A 1 2.93 60.06 62.44
C MET A 1 2.95 61.41 61.75
N ASN A 2 2.25 61.67 60.65
CA ASN A 2 0.91 61.21 60.26
C ASN A 2 0.84 61.16 58.72
N LYS A 3 0.66 60.03 58.04
CA LYS A 3 -0.53 59.14 58.00
C LYS A 3 -1.90 59.80 57.81
N HIS A 4 -2.01 61.13 57.74
CA HIS A 4 -3.30 61.83 57.56
C HIS A 4 -3.52 62.51 56.21
N PHE A 5 -2.50 62.65 55.34
CA PHE A 5 -2.71 63.22 54.00
C PHE A 5 -3.03 62.15 52.93
N ALA A 6 -2.58 60.91 53.12
CA ALA A 6 -2.85 59.81 52.19
C ALA A 6 -4.27 59.19 52.32
N ARG A 7 -5.11 59.67 53.25
CA ARG A 7 -6.40 59.03 53.59
C ARG A 7 -7.65 59.83 53.25
N ARG A 8 -7.55 61.03 52.68
CA ARG A 8 -8.73 61.83 52.25
C ARG A 8 -8.91 62.00 50.75
N VAL A 9 -7.95 61.58 49.92
CA VAL A 9 -8.15 61.43 48.46
C VAL A 9 -8.78 60.07 48.11
N VAL A 10 -8.77 59.10 49.04
CA VAL A 10 -9.32 57.75 48.83
C VAL A 10 -10.82 57.65 49.13
N SER A 11 -11.43 58.64 49.78
CA SER A 11 -12.86 58.56 50.19
C SER A 11 -13.83 59.39 49.35
N VAL A 12 -13.37 60.10 48.33
CA VAL A 12 -14.24 60.79 47.34
C VAL A 12 -14.28 60.05 46.00
N LEU A 13 -13.39 59.08 45.77
CA LEU A 13 -13.38 58.23 44.57
C LEU A 13 -14.19 56.92 44.70
N LEU A 14 -14.73 56.62 45.89
CA LEU A 14 -15.46 55.37 46.16
C LEU A 14 -16.99 55.53 46.21
N LEU A 15 -17.52 56.71 45.88
CA LEU A 15 -18.96 57.01 45.95
C LEU A 15 -19.54 57.66 44.69
N LEU A 16 -18.86 57.50 43.55
CA LEU A 16 -19.38 57.81 42.21
C LEU A 16 -19.59 56.53 41.36
N CYS A 17 -19.74 55.39 42.03
CA CYS A 17 -20.03 54.08 41.43
C CYS A 17 -21.52 53.69 41.43
N MET A 18 -22.46 54.62 41.58
CA MET A 18 -23.87 54.30 41.39
C MET A 18 -24.53 55.30 40.45
N LEU A 19 -25.10 54.75 39.37
CA LEU A 19 -25.98 55.37 38.36
C LEU A 19 -25.29 56.09 37.20
N VAL A 20 -24.73 55.32 36.28
CA VAL A 20 -24.90 55.59 34.84
C VAL A 20 -25.38 54.32 34.15
N SER A 21 -26.53 54.46 33.51
CA SER A 21 -27.33 53.54 32.71
C SER A 21 -26.62 52.36 32.05
N ALA A 22 -27.24 51.19 32.20
CA ALA A 22 -27.08 50.05 31.31
C ALA A 22 -27.41 50.44 29.86
N MET A 23 -26.36 50.56 29.05
CA MET A 23 -26.41 50.29 27.62
C MET A 23 -25.34 49.22 27.36
N PRO A 24 -25.63 48.15 26.60
CA PRO A 24 -24.59 47.22 26.19
C PRO A 24 -23.65 47.96 25.23
N MET A 25 -22.55 48.46 25.78
CA MET A 25 -21.42 48.96 25.02
C MET A 25 -20.76 47.72 24.41
N SER A 26 -20.89 47.54 23.10
CA SER A 26 -20.09 46.55 22.36
C SER A 26 -18.63 46.89 22.61
N ALA A 27 -17.94 46.05 23.40
CA ALA A 27 -16.51 46.19 23.62
C ALA A 27 -15.81 45.94 22.28
N ALA A 28 -15.15 46.95 21.73
CA ALA A 28 -14.29 46.77 20.57
C ALA A 28 -13.27 45.67 20.90
N ALA A 29 -13.09 44.71 20.00
CA ALA A 29 -12.08 43.66 20.17
C ALA A 29 -10.71 44.33 20.31
N ALA A 30 -9.88 43.83 21.24
CA ALA A 30 -8.52 44.33 21.35
C ALA A 30 -7.74 43.93 20.09
N GLU A 31 -7.06 44.88 19.46
CA GLU A 31 -6.37 44.66 18.19
C GLU A 31 -4.86 44.93 18.28
N TYR A 32 -4.08 44.16 17.52
CA TYR A 32 -2.63 44.33 17.37
C TYR A 32 -2.19 43.84 15.99
N ASN A 33 -1.71 44.74 15.13
CA ASN A 33 -1.25 44.41 13.76
C ASN A 33 -2.22 43.51 12.97
N GLY A 34 -3.50 43.90 12.96
CA GLY A 34 -4.57 43.14 12.29
C GLY A 34 -5.09 41.92 13.07
N PHE A 35 -4.47 41.51 14.17
CA PHE A 35 -5.00 40.45 15.02
C PHE A 35 -5.98 40.99 16.06
N SER A 36 -7.20 40.45 16.09
CA SER A 36 -8.09 40.60 17.23
C SER A 36 -7.77 39.53 18.28
N TYR A 37 -7.79 39.88 19.56
CA TYR A 37 -7.43 38.95 20.64
C TYR A 37 -8.22 39.16 21.92
N ARG A 38 -8.16 38.15 22.81
CA ARG A 38 -8.79 38.19 24.15
C ARG A 38 -7.86 37.61 25.21
N LEU A 39 -7.86 38.24 26.39
CA LEU A 39 -7.18 37.72 27.57
C LEU A 39 -8.04 36.62 28.23
N MET A 40 -7.41 35.47 28.46
CA MET A 40 -8.04 34.32 29.11
C MET A 40 -7.82 34.33 30.62
N SER A 41 -8.60 33.51 31.34
CA SER A 41 -8.50 33.38 32.80
C SER A 41 -7.17 32.82 33.30
N ASP A 42 -6.42 32.11 32.45
CA ASP A 42 -5.09 31.56 32.74
C ASP A 42 -3.95 32.59 32.55
N GLY A 43 -4.29 33.84 32.20
CA GLY A 43 -3.31 34.91 31.98
C GLY A 43 -2.59 34.83 30.63
N THR A 44 -3.13 34.10 29.65
CA THR A 44 -2.59 34.03 28.28
C THR A 44 -3.61 34.57 27.26
N LEU A 45 -3.18 34.75 26.01
CA LEU A 45 -4.01 35.31 24.94
C LEU A 45 -4.47 34.26 23.94
N GLU A 46 -5.71 34.43 23.49
CA GLU A 46 -6.28 33.78 22.32
C GLU A 46 -6.45 34.80 21.20
N ILE A 47 -5.95 34.48 20.00
CA ILE A 47 -6.27 35.20 18.77
C ILE A 47 -7.69 34.83 18.34
N THR A 48 -8.59 35.80 18.26
CA THR A 48 -10.01 35.58 17.92
C THR A 48 -10.36 36.04 16.51
N GLY A 49 -9.41 36.65 15.79
CA GLY A 49 -9.65 37.19 14.47
C GLY A 49 -8.36 37.71 13.84
N TYR A 50 -8.35 37.79 12.52
CA TYR A 50 -7.34 38.47 11.74
C TYR A 50 -8.04 39.27 10.64
N SER A 51 -7.65 40.53 10.48
CA SER A 51 -8.20 41.48 9.51
C SER A 51 -7.15 42.02 8.54
N GLY A 52 -5.92 41.48 8.62
CA GLY A 52 -4.84 41.84 7.73
C GLY A 52 -5.03 41.29 6.31
N SER A 53 -4.16 41.74 5.41
CA SER A 53 -4.20 41.39 3.97
C SER A 53 -2.89 40.76 3.49
N GLU A 54 -1.98 40.49 4.42
CA GLU A 54 -0.66 39.94 4.16
C GLU A 54 -0.75 38.47 3.71
N GLU A 55 0.04 38.12 2.69
CA GLU A 55 0.15 36.74 2.19
C GLU A 55 0.94 35.83 3.13
N TYR A 56 1.83 36.41 3.94
CA TYR A 56 2.67 35.73 4.93
C TYR A 56 2.43 36.32 6.30
N VAL A 57 1.77 35.56 7.16
CA VAL A 57 1.35 36.03 8.48
C VAL A 57 2.23 35.43 9.55
N VAL A 58 2.72 36.26 10.47
CA VAL A 58 3.47 35.81 11.65
C VAL A 58 2.62 36.08 12.88
N VAL A 59 2.15 35.02 13.54
CA VAL A 59 1.43 35.15 14.81
C VAL A 59 2.44 35.60 15.88
N PRO A 60 2.23 36.72 16.58
CA PRO A 60 3.18 37.19 17.59
C PRO A 60 3.20 36.24 18.80
N ALA A 61 4.40 35.94 19.32
CA ALA A 61 4.54 35.11 20.54
C ALA A 61 3.96 35.82 21.79
N GLN A 62 3.99 37.15 21.81
CA GLN A 62 3.42 37.97 22.87
C GLN A 62 2.75 39.22 22.31
N ILE A 63 1.65 39.65 22.94
CA ILE A 63 1.05 40.96 22.70
C ILE A 63 0.95 41.67 24.05
N ASN A 64 1.54 42.87 24.14
CA ASN A 64 1.56 43.67 25.37
C ASN A 64 2.09 42.92 26.61
N GLY A 65 3.09 42.05 26.41
CA GLY A 65 3.73 41.25 27.46
C GLY A 65 2.98 39.97 27.85
N TRP A 66 1.79 39.72 27.29
CA TRP A 66 1.03 38.49 27.50
C TRP A 66 1.35 37.47 26.40
N SER A 67 1.62 36.23 26.76
CA SER A 67 1.90 35.15 25.81
C SER A 67 0.66 34.78 25.00
N VAL A 68 0.81 34.69 23.68
CA VAL A 68 -0.22 34.17 22.77
C VAL A 68 -0.09 32.67 22.74
N THR A 69 -1.14 31.97 23.18
CA THR A 69 -1.13 30.51 23.35
C THR A 69 -2.22 29.82 22.55
N ARG A 70 -3.19 30.55 22.00
CA ARG A 70 -4.29 29.95 21.25
C ARG A 70 -4.61 30.72 19.98
N ILE A 71 -4.96 29.98 18.94
CA ILE A 71 -5.68 30.51 17.78
C ILE A 71 -7.11 30.00 17.93
N GLY A 72 -8.06 30.92 18.08
CA GLY A 72 -9.46 30.62 18.37
C GLY A 72 -10.21 30.02 17.18
N GLU A 73 -11.46 29.64 17.42
CA GLU A 73 -12.39 29.21 16.37
C GLU A 73 -12.57 30.32 15.32
N ASP A 74 -12.53 29.93 14.04
CA ASP A 74 -12.63 30.82 12.87
C ASP A 74 -11.62 31.98 12.79
N ALA A 75 -10.59 32.02 13.64
CA ALA A 75 -9.77 33.22 13.84
C ALA A 75 -9.06 33.74 12.56
N LEU A 76 -8.69 32.86 11.63
CA LEU A 76 -8.14 33.21 10.32
C LEU A 76 -8.99 32.65 9.16
N SER A 77 -10.25 32.29 9.41
CA SER A 77 -11.16 31.74 8.41
C SER A 77 -11.41 32.73 7.25
N GLY A 78 -11.53 32.22 6.03
CA GLY A 78 -11.87 32.96 4.81
C GLY A 78 -10.72 33.73 4.14
N HIS A 79 -9.50 33.67 4.66
CA HIS A 79 -8.36 34.41 4.12
C HIS A 79 -7.75 33.72 2.89
N SER A 80 -8.42 33.84 1.74
CA SER A 80 -8.05 33.17 0.49
C SER A 80 -6.71 33.61 -0.12
N GLY A 81 -6.16 34.77 0.27
CA GLY A 81 -4.83 35.24 -0.14
C GLY A 81 -3.67 34.75 0.72
N LEU A 82 -3.96 34.06 1.83
CA LEU A 82 -2.95 33.63 2.80
C LEU A 82 -2.17 32.43 2.26
N LEU A 83 -0.87 32.62 2.01
CA LEU A 83 0.05 31.59 1.52
C LEU A 83 0.69 30.80 2.65
N SER A 84 0.97 31.44 3.79
CA SER A 84 1.58 30.80 4.94
C SER A 84 1.32 31.54 6.25
N VAL A 85 1.27 30.77 7.33
CA VAL A 85 1.20 31.27 8.71
C VAL A 85 2.36 30.69 9.50
N THR A 86 3.20 31.57 10.05
CA THR A 86 4.25 31.21 11.00
C THR A 86 3.69 31.30 12.41
N MET A 87 3.68 30.17 13.11
CA MET A 87 3.23 30.08 14.50
C MET A 87 4.43 30.08 15.47
N PRO A 88 4.34 30.75 16.63
CA PRO A 88 5.35 30.66 17.66
C PRO A 88 5.20 29.36 18.48
N ASP A 89 6.29 28.91 19.10
CA ASP A 89 6.36 27.77 20.04
C ASP A 89 5.53 27.98 21.34
N SER A 90 4.81 29.10 21.47
CA SER A 90 3.86 29.34 22.56
C SER A 90 2.46 28.83 22.26
N ILE A 91 2.11 28.51 21.01
CA ILE A 91 0.77 28.04 20.64
C ILE A 91 0.53 26.61 21.15
N VAL A 92 -0.47 26.46 22.01
CA VAL A 92 -0.88 25.20 22.63
C VAL A 92 -2.17 24.66 22.00
N SER A 93 -3.03 25.53 21.45
CA SER A 93 -4.32 25.13 20.87
C SER A 93 -4.64 25.90 19.59
N ILE A 94 -5.17 25.19 18.59
CA ILE A 94 -5.76 25.75 17.36
C ILE A 94 -7.23 25.34 17.34
N GLY A 95 -8.13 26.31 17.20
CA GLY A 95 -9.56 26.14 17.26
C GLY A 95 -10.16 25.48 16.01
N LYS A 96 -11.44 25.12 16.12
CA LYS A 96 -12.25 24.62 15.01
C LYS A 96 -12.26 25.66 13.88
N TYR A 97 -12.16 25.23 12.63
CA TYR A 97 -12.20 26.14 11.47
C TYR A 97 -11.18 27.30 11.49
N ALA A 98 -10.14 27.25 12.32
CA ALA A 98 -9.22 28.38 12.52
C ALA A 98 -8.62 28.92 11.21
N PHE A 99 -8.39 28.06 10.21
CA PHE A 99 -7.89 28.42 8.88
C PHE A 99 -8.86 27.99 7.77
N TYR A 100 -10.15 27.86 8.07
CA TYR A 100 -11.12 27.40 7.09
C TYR A 100 -11.12 28.29 5.85
N GLY A 101 -11.10 27.70 4.65
CA GLY A 101 -11.17 28.46 3.40
C GLY A 101 -9.93 29.31 3.07
N CYS A 102 -8.78 29.08 3.73
CA CYS A 102 -7.49 29.67 3.35
C CYS A 102 -6.93 28.99 2.08
N SER A 103 -7.63 29.15 0.96
CA SER A 103 -7.50 28.33 -0.24
C SER A 103 -6.16 28.46 -0.98
N SER A 104 -5.38 29.51 -0.74
CA SER A 104 -4.04 29.67 -1.33
C SER A 104 -2.90 29.08 -0.51
N MET A 105 -3.16 28.62 0.72
CA MET A 105 -2.11 28.12 1.61
C MET A 105 -1.52 26.81 1.07
N GLU A 106 -0.21 26.74 0.88
CA GLU A 106 0.44 25.54 0.31
C GLU A 106 0.96 24.56 1.36
N ARG A 107 1.44 25.11 2.49
CA ARG A 107 2.00 24.35 3.61
C ARG A 107 1.83 25.11 4.93
N ILE A 108 1.76 24.36 6.03
CA ILE A 108 1.75 24.94 7.38
C ILE A 108 2.63 24.12 8.32
N PHE A 109 3.31 24.80 9.24
CA PHE A 109 4.13 24.20 10.28
C PHE A 109 3.42 24.29 11.64
N LEU A 110 3.28 23.16 12.32
CA LEU A 110 2.65 23.06 13.63
C LEU A 110 3.72 22.99 14.73
N PRO A 111 3.63 23.84 15.78
CA PRO A 111 4.72 23.97 16.76
C PRO A 111 4.81 22.80 17.73
N ALA A 112 5.98 22.63 18.36
CA ALA A 112 6.26 21.58 19.34
C ALA A 112 5.33 21.64 20.58
N SER A 113 4.79 22.80 20.88
CA SER A 113 3.90 23.09 22.01
C SER A 113 2.43 22.74 21.75
N LEU A 114 2.03 22.48 20.50
CA LEU A 114 0.63 22.24 20.15
C LEU A 114 0.13 20.96 20.81
N ARG A 115 -1.02 21.03 21.49
CA ARG A 115 -1.67 19.91 22.19
C ARG A 115 -3.08 19.65 21.68
N GLU A 116 -3.73 20.68 21.15
CA GLU A 116 -5.11 20.60 20.70
C GLU A 116 -5.24 21.18 19.29
N LEU A 117 -5.88 20.42 18.40
CA LEU A 117 -6.23 20.84 17.05
C LEU A 117 -7.73 20.63 16.84
N GLY A 118 -8.45 21.72 16.63
CA GLY A 118 -9.89 21.70 16.40
C GLY A 118 -10.25 21.03 15.09
N SER A 119 -11.40 20.37 15.06
CA SER A 119 -11.93 19.72 13.86
C SER A 119 -12.02 20.70 12.70
N LEU A 120 -11.69 20.24 11.49
CA LEU A 120 -11.80 21.02 10.26
C LEU A 120 -11.00 22.35 10.28
N ALA A 121 -9.97 22.48 11.13
CA ALA A 121 -9.13 23.67 11.22
C ALA A 121 -8.53 24.09 9.86
N PHE A 122 -8.25 23.15 8.96
CA PHE A 122 -7.68 23.38 7.63
C PHE A 122 -8.64 23.05 6.47
N SER A 123 -9.95 22.93 6.74
CA SER A 123 -10.92 22.59 5.69
C SER A 123 -11.07 23.75 4.69
N GLY A 124 -11.17 23.45 3.40
CA GLY A 124 -11.20 24.48 2.34
C GLY A 124 -9.83 25.13 2.03
N CYS A 125 -8.74 24.62 2.60
CA CYS A 125 -7.38 24.98 2.18
C CYS A 125 -6.98 24.18 0.93
N ASP A 126 -7.59 24.48 -0.21
CA ASP A 126 -7.55 23.64 -1.42
C ASP A 126 -6.14 23.48 -2.05
N ARG A 127 -5.20 24.39 -1.77
CA ARG A 127 -3.79 24.26 -2.20
C ARG A 127 -2.88 23.65 -1.14
N LEU A 128 -3.39 23.33 0.05
CA LEU A 128 -2.58 22.81 1.14
C LEU A 128 -2.19 21.38 0.80
N THR A 129 -0.90 21.16 0.55
CA THR A 129 -0.37 19.83 0.20
C THR A 129 0.34 19.16 1.36
N LYS A 130 0.81 19.95 2.34
CA LYS A 130 1.60 19.47 3.48
C LYS A 130 1.25 20.21 4.77
N ILE A 131 0.95 19.43 5.81
CA ILE A 131 0.93 19.87 7.20
C ILE A 131 2.15 19.23 7.87
N ILE A 132 3.06 20.05 8.38
CA ILE A 132 4.34 19.59 8.94
C ILE A 132 4.29 19.76 10.46
N ALA A 133 4.43 18.68 11.21
CA ALA A 133 4.55 18.74 12.66
C ALA A 133 6.02 18.93 13.07
N ASP A 134 6.28 19.74 14.08
CA ASP A 134 7.60 19.78 14.71
C ASP A 134 7.94 18.41 15.32
N ASP A 135 9.12 17.85 15.02
CA ASP A 135 9.58 16.53 15.50
C ASP A 135 9.59 16.40 17.04
N ARG A 136 9.60 17.52 17.77
CA ARG A 136 9.55 17.56 19.24
C ARG A 136 8.13 17.49 19.77
N ASN A 137 7.09 17.52 18.93
CA ASN A 137 5.71 17.47 19.36
C ASN A 137 5.36 16.06 19.90
N PRO A 138 4.87 15.93 21.15
CA PRO A 138 4.59 14.63 21.75
C PRO A 138 3.20 14.05 21.42
N VAL A 139 2.32 14.81 20.76
CA VAL A 139 0.90 14.42 20.53
C VAL A 139 0.62 14.11 19.06
N ILE A 140 1.26 14.85 18.17
CA ILE A 140 1.06 14.74 16.72
C ILE A 140 2.39 14.53 16.00
N SER A 141 2.33 13.88 14.85
CA SER A 141 3.44 13.72 13.91
C SER A 141 2.90 13.80 12.48
N ASP A 142 3.78 13.97 11.49
CA ASP A 142 3.39 13.85 10.10
C ASP A 142 4.20 12.78 9.35
N ILE A 143 3.58 12.20 8.33
CA ILE A 143 4.23 11.31 7.37
C ILE A 143 3.90 11.85 5.99
N ASP A 144 4.93 12.31 5.27
CA ASP A 144 4.79 12.98 3.98
C ASP A 144 3.79 14.15 4.01
N GLY A 145 3.70 14.90 5.12
CA GLY A 145 2.80 16.03 5.27
C GLY A 145 1.32 15.67 5.53
N VAL A 146 1.00 14.41 5.80
CA VAL A 146 -0.29 13.96 6.35
C VAL A 146 -0.15 13.85 7.86
N LEU A 147 -1.12 14.36 8.61
CA LEU A 147 -1.03 14.49 10.07
C LEU A 147 -1.64 13.29 10.80
N TYR A 148 -0.91 12.81 11.80
CA TYR A 148 -1.28 11.68 12.65
C TYR A 148 -1.24 12.07 14.14
N ALA A 149 -2.00 11.34 14.94
CA ALA A 149 -2.00 11.40 16.41
C ALA A 149 -1.82 9.99 17.00
N ASP A 150 -1.85 9.90 18.33
CA ASP A 150 -1.78 8.64 19.08
C ASP A 150 -0.52 7.82 18.74
N GLY A 151 0.63 8.50 18.65
CA GLY A 151 1.90 7.87 18.28
C GLY A 151 1.91 7.33 16.83
N GLY A 152 1.10 7.91 15.94
CA GLY A 152 0.96 7.49 14.55
C GLY A 152 -0.18 6.51 14.29
N ALA A 153 -0.92 6.09 15.31
CA ALA A 153 -1.99 5.11 15.17
C ALA A 153 -3.29 5.68 14.56
N THR A 154 -3.48 7.00 14.58
CA THR A 154 -4.69 7.66 14.08
C THR A 154 -4.32 8.71 13.03
N LEU A 155 -4.83 8.60 11.80
CA LEU A 155 -4.73 9.65 10.80
C LEU A 155 -5.80 10.71 11.08
N ILE A 156 -5.41 11.94 11.38
CA ILE A 156 -6.34 13.00 11.82
C ILE A 156 -6.57 14.09 10.77
N CYS A 157 -5.63 14.32 9.85
CA CYS A 157 -5.81 15.29 8.77
C CYS A 157 -4.91 15.00 7.57
N CYS A 158 -5.52 14.72 6.43
CA CYS A 158 -4.92 14.76 5.11
C CYS A 158 -5.20 16.14 4.50
N PRO A 159 -4.17 16.86 4.02
CA PRO A 159 -4.36 18.14 3.36
C PRO A 159 -5.25 18.03 2.12
N ALA A 160 -6.22 18.95 1.97
CA ALA A 160 -7.21 18.91 0.89
C ALA A 160 -6.61 19.06 -0.52
N GLY A 161 -5.47 19.75 -0.64
CA GLY A 161 -4.73 19.93 -1.89
C GLY A 161 -3.86 18.75 -2.31
N ARG A 162 -3.88 17.62 -1.59
CA ARG A 162 -3.20 16.40 -2.02
C ARG A 162 -3.84 15.82 -3.28
N TYR A 163 -3.02 15.28 -4.17
CA TYR A 163 -3.45 14.71 -5.44
C TYR A 163 -2.91 13.29 -5.67
N GLY A 164 -3.55 12.56 -6.58
CA GLY A 164 -3.13 11.22 -6.97
C GLY A 164 -3.31 10.20 -5.84
N LYS A 165 -2.22 9.48 -5.51
CA LYS A 165 -2.26 8.38 -4.53
C LYS A 165 -1.83 8.84 -3.13
N VAL A 166 -2.63 8.52 -2.11
CA VAL A 166 -2.25 8.64 -0.70
C VAL A 166 -2.08 7.23 -0.09
N ASN A 167 -0.92 6.96 0.49
CA ASN A 167 -0.65 5.70 1.20
C ASN A 167 -0.76 5.93 2.70
N VAL A 168 -1.71 5.26 3.35
CA VAL A 168 -1.82 5.25 4.82
C VAL A 168 -0.93 4.10 5.34
N PRO A 169 0.07 4.38 6.20
CA PRO A 169 1.07 3.39 6.59
C PRO A 169 0.50 2.29 7.50
N GLU A 170 1.12 1.10 7.45
CA GLU A 170 0.84 0.02 8.41
C GLU A 170 1.10 0.48 9.84
N GLY A 171 0.27 0.03 10.78
CA GLY A 171 0.25 0.49 12.16
C GLY A 171 -0.86 1.51 12.45
N VAL A 172 -1.37 2.21 11.44
CA VAL A 172 -2.58 3.05 11.58
C VAL A 172 -3.79 2.14 11.83
N THR A 173 -4.47 2.36 12.94
CA THR A 173 -5.66 1.60 13.36
C THR A 173 -6.95 2.39 13.22
N ALA A 174 -6.87 3.72 13.09
CA ALA A 174 -8.02 4.59 12.90
C ALA A 174 -7.80 5.68 11.84
N ILE A 175 -8.84 5.93 11.03
CA ILE A 175 -9.00 7.19 10.29
C ILE A 175 -9.95 8.06 11.11
N GLY A 176 -9.49 9.23 11.55
CA GLY A 176 -10.28 10.14 12.37
C GLY A 176 -11.45 10.79 11.64
N ASP A 177 -12.30 11.46 12.40
CA ASP A 177 -13.41 12.24 11.86
C ASP A 177 -12.86 13.33 10.92
N TYR A 178 -13.49 13.48 9.75
CA TYR A 178 -13.12 14.47 8.73
C TYR A 178 -11.67 14.37 8.20
N ALA A 179 -10.98 13.24 8.40
CA ALA A 179 -9.54 13.16 8.15
C ALA A 179 -9.14 13.40 6.68
N PHE A 180 -9.95 12.98 5.70
CA PHE A 180 -9.80 13.27 4.27
C PHE A 180 -10.87 14.25 3.76
N PHE A 181 -11.44 15.08 4.63
CA PHE A 181 -12.52 15.99 4.25
C PHE A 181 -12.09 16.93 3.12
N GLY A 182 -12.82 16.91 2.01
CA GLY A 182 -12.59 17.78 0.86
C GLY A 182 -11.33 17.44 0.05
N CYS A 183 -10.73 16.25 0.21
CA CYS A 183 -9.61 15.78 -0.62
C CYS A 183 -10.07 15.44 -2.06
N ALA A 184 -10.51 16.47 -2.80
CA ALA A 184 -11.21 16.34 -4.08
C ALA A 184 -10.33 15.79 -5.21
N THR A 185 -9.01 15.95 -5.10
CA THR A 185 -8.01 15.55 -6.12
C THR A 185 -7.30 14.22 -5.81
N VAL A 186 -7.62 13.56 -4.70
CA VAL A 186 -7.08 12.24 -4.37
C VAL A 186 -7.86 11.18 -5.16
N GLU A 187 -7.14 10.41 -5.97
CA GLU A 187 -7.70 9.40 -6.89
C GLU A 187 -7.72 8.00 -6.25
N LEU A 188 -6.73 7.70 -5.41
CA LEU A 188 -6.55 6.40 -4.79
C LEU A 188 -6.03 6.53 -3.35
N ILE A 189 -6.67 5.82 -2.42
CA ILE A 189 -6.22 5.73 -1.03
C ILE A 189 -5.91 4.27 -0.71
N SER A 190 -4.65 3.99 -0.37
CA SER A 190 -4.25 2.68 0.13
C SER A 190 -4.37 2.64 1.65
N LEU A 191 -5.34 1.86 2.15
CA LEU A 191 -5.58 1.66 3.57
C LEU A 191 -4.82 0.43 4.11
N PRO A 192 -4.24 0.48 5.32
CA PRO A 192 -3.46 -0.62 5.87
C PRO A 192 -4.35 -1.71 6.47
N ARG A 193 -3.82 -2.93 6.56
CA ARG A 193 -4.57 -4.06 7.17
C ARG A 193 -4.78 -3.88 8.68
N SER A 194 -3.98 -3.04 9.33
CA SER A 194 -4.16 -2.67 10.73
C SER A 194 -5.39 -1.79 10.99
N LEU A 195 -6.02 -1.22 9.96
CA LEU A 195 -7.16 -0.33 10.14
C LEU A 195 -8.37 -1.07 10.74
N ARG A 196 -9.00 -0.45 11.74
CA ARG A 196 -10.17 -0.97 12.46
C ARG A 196 -11.34 0.00 12.46
N THR A 197 -11.05 1.30 12.56
CA THR A 197 -12.08 2.33 12.74
C THR A 197 -11.96 3.39 11.65
N ILE A 198 -13.10 3.76 11.08
CA ILE A 198 -13.27 4.94 10.22
C ILE A 198 -14.11 5.93 11.03
N GLY A 199 -13.78 7.22 10.96
CA GLY A 199 -14.49 8.30 11.62
C GLY A 199 -15.67 8.83 10.81
N LYS A 200 -16.53 9.61 11.46
CA LYS A 200 -17.62 10.33 10.81
C LYS A 200 -17.07 11.25 9.72
N ALA A 201 -17.72 11.24 8.55
CA ALA A 201 -17.35 12.08 7.41
C ALA A 201 -15.85 11.97 7.00
N ALA A 202 -15.20 10.85 7.30
CA ALA A 202 -13.76 10.68 7.09
C ALA A 202 -13.31 10.94 5.65
N PHE A 203 -14.09 10.55 4.64
CA PHE A 203 -13.80 10.76 3.22
C PHE A 203 -14.83 11.67 2.54
N TYR A 204 -15.52 12.51 3.30
CA TYR A 204 -16.51 13.44 2.77
C TYR A 204 -15.87 14.32 1.69
N GLY A 205 -16.50 14.41 0.51
CA GLY A 205 -16.06 15.27 -0.57
C GLY A 205 -14.76 14.81 -1.25
N CYS A 206 -14.33 13.56 -1.07
CA CYS A 206 -13.26 12.95 -1.86
C CYS A 206 -13.75 12.67 -3.29
N SER A 207 -14.07 13.73 -4.04
CA SER A 207 -14.79 13.62 -5.31
C SER A 207 -14.01 12.95 -6.43
N GLY A 208 -12.68 12.92 -6.35
CA GLY A 208 -11.78 12.25 -7.29
C GLY A 208 -11.49 10.79 -6.95
N LEU A 209 -11.91 10.29 -5.78
CA LEU A 209 -11.62 8.93 -5.34
C LEU A 209 -12.37 7.90 -6.20
N GLU A 210 -11.67 7.17 -7.05
CA GLU A 210 -12.27 6.23 -8.02
C GLU A 210 -12.49 4.84 -7.42
N GLU A 211 -11.50 4.38 -6.64
CA GLU A 211 -11.47 3.06 -6.01
C GLU A 211 -11.04 3.17 -4.55
N LEU A 212 -11.70 2.40 -3.69
CA LEU A 212 -11.30 2.22 -2.31
C LEU A 212 -11.51 0.77 -1.86
N LEU A 213 -10.43 0.14 -1.41
CA LEU A 213 -10.46 -1.18 -0.81
C LEU A 213 -10.46 -1.05 0.73
N LEU A 214 -11.56 -1.47 1.34
CA LEU A 214 -11.69 -1.52 2.79
C LEU A 214 -11.03 -2.80 3.34
N PRO A 215 -10.13 -2.70 4.33
CA PRO A 215 -9.51 -3.88 4.93
C PRO A 215 -10.48 -4.62 5.84
N ASP A 216 -10.31 -5.94 5.96
CA ASP A 216 -11.16 -6.87 6.74
C ASP A 216 -11.28 -6.57 8.24
N GLY A 217 -10.55 -5.58 8.75
CA GLY A 217 -10.63 -5.14 10.14
C GLY A 217 -11.69 -4.07 10.41
N VAL A 218 -12.25 -3.43 9.38
CA VAL A 218 -13.18 -2.31 9.52
C VAL A 218 -14.55 -2.80 9.99
N SER A 219 -15.03 -2.30 11.13
CA SER A 219 -16.25 -2.81 11.78
C SER A 219 -17.55 -2.10 11.40
N ALA A 220 -17.47 -0.88 10.86
CA ALA A 220 -18.62 -0.06 10.51
C ALA A 220 -18.27 0.96 9.42
N ILE A 221 -19.28 1.40 8.68
CA ILE A 221 -19.22 2.58 7.82
C ILE A 221 -19.99 3.70 8.52
N PRO A 222 -19.31 4.71 9.09
CA PRO A 222 -19.97 5.77 9.85
C PRO A 222 -20.84 6.71 9.01
N ASP A 223 -21.56 7.58 9.71
CA ASP A 223 -22.33 8.67 9.10
C ASP A 223 -21.45 9.50 8.16
N GLN A 224 -21.99 9.76 6.96
CA GLN A 224 -21.38 10.59 5.93
C GLN A 224 -19.97 10.17 5.48
N ALA A 225 -19.51 8.96 5.80
CA ALA A 225 -18.13 8.53 5.61
C ALA A 225 -17.60 8.74 4.19
N PHE A 226 -18.42 8.52 3.17
CA PHE A 226 -18.12 8.69 1.74
C PHE A 226 -19.08 9.66 1.06
N TYR A 227 -19.68 10.59 1.81
CA TYR A 227 -20.60 11.58 1.25
C TYR A 227 -19.92 12.37 0.12
N GLU A 228 -20.55 12.49 -1.04
CA GLU A 228 -20.01 13.17 -2.23
C GLU A 228 -18.67 12.63 -2.77
N CYS A 229 -18.36 11.35 -2.55
CA CYS A 229 -17.33 10.64 -3.32
C CYS A 229 -17.82 10.38 -4.76
N ARG A 230 -17.87 11.44 -5.57
CA ARG A 230 -18.55 11.45 -6.88
C ARG A 230 -17.92 10.54 -7.93
N ALA A 231 -16.62 10.27 -7.87
CA ALA A 231 -15.92 9.35 -8.78
C ALA A 231 -15.93 7.88 -8.34
N LEU A 232 -16.32 7.57 -7.10
CA LEU A 232 -16.27 6.21 -6.57
C LEU A 232 -17.23 5.31 -7.35
N GLN A 233 -16.69 4.30 -8.03
CA GLN A 233 -17.46 3.49 -8.99
C GLN A 233 -18.07 2.26 -8.34
N ASP A 234 -17.29 1.59 -7.50
CA ASP A 234 -17.67 0.36 -6.82
C ASP A 234 -17.20 0.40 -5.36
N ILE A 235 -17.95 -0.24 -4.47
CA ILE A 235 -17.52 -0.49 -3.09
C ILE A 235 -17.83 -1.92 -2.68
N THR A 236 -16.87 -2.56 -2.00
CA THR A 236 -17.06 -3.88 -1.39
C THR A 236 -16.81 -3.76 0.11
N LEU A 237 -17.85 -4.03 0.90
CA LEU A 237 -17.76 -3.99 2.36
C LEU A 237 -17.28 -5.36 2.88
N PRO A 238 -16.23 -5.40 3.74
CA PRO A 238 -15.75 -6.65 4.30
C PRO A 238 -16.74 -7.24 5.31
N GLN A 239 -16.63 -8.55 5.56
CA GLN A 239 -17.52 -9.30 6.47
C GLN A 239 -17.50 -8.77 7.91
N SER A 240 -16.46 -8.03 8.30
CA SER A 240 -16.39 -7.35 9.60
C SER A 240 -17.37 -6.20 9.76
N VAL A 241 -17.89 -5.62 8.66
CA VAL A 241 -18.80 -4.47 8.72
C VAL A 241 -20.17 -4.90 9.21
N THR A 242 -20.63 -4.26 10.29
CA THR A 242 -21.91 -4.58 10.93
C THR A 242 -22.99 -3.52 10.71
N SER A 243 -22.59 -2.29 10.35
CA SER A 243 -23.50 -1.16 10.16
C SER A 243 -23.03 -0.18 9.08
N ILE A 244 -24.00 0.46 8.43
CA ILE A 244 -23.82 1.57 7.50
C ILE A 244 -24.61 2.78 8.02
N GLY A 245 -23.90 3.88 8.28
CA GLY A 245 -24.41 5.11 8.88
C GLY A 245 -25.22 5.98 7.93
N ALA A 246 -25.80 7.03 8.49
CA ALA A 246 -26.69 7.94 7.77
C ALA A 246 -25.90 8.67 6.68
N GLU A 247 -26.48 8.75 5.48
CA GLU A 247 -25.86 9.43 4.33
C GLU A 247 -24.45 8.92 3.94
N ALA A 248 -24.07 7.70 4.36
CA ALA A 248 -22.70 7.18 4.22
C ALA A 248 -22.14 7.26 2.79
N PHE A 249 -22.95 6.98 1.77
CA PHE A 249 -22.62 7.06 0.34
C PHE A 249 -23.53 8.04 -0.41
N ARG A 250 -24.05 9.06 0.29
CA ARG A 250 -24.96 10.03 -0.31
C ARG A 250 -24.23 10.81 -1.42
N ASN A 251 -24.89 10.99 -2.56
CA ASN A 251 -24.37 11.66 -3.75
C ASN A 251 -23.08 11.05 -4.34
N CYS A 252 -22.81 9.76 -4.10
CA CYS A 252 -21.81 9.00 -4.88
C CYS A 252 -22.39 8.68 -6.27
N VAL A 253 -22.45 9.68 -7.14
CA VAL A 253 -23.20 9.60 -8.41
C VAL A 253 -22.67 8.55 -9.39
N SER A 254 -21.38 8.22 -9.30
CA SER A 254 -20.73 7.19 -10.12
C SER A 254 -20.80 5.79 -9.51
N LEU A 255 -21.30 5.65 -8.27
CA LEU A 255 -21.35 4.36 -7.59
C LEU A 255 -22.40 3.47 -8.24
N LYS A 256 -21.95 2.51 -9.07
CA LYS A 256 -22.81 1.57 -9.79
C LYS A 256 -22.95 0.24 -9.06
N LYS A 257 -21.98 -0.12 -8.21
CA LYS A 257 -22.00 -1.38 -7.46
C LYS A 257 -21.68 -1.15 -5.99
N ALA A 258 -22.50 -1.73 -5.12
CA ALA A 258 -22.14 -1.93 -3.72
C ALA A 258 -22.33 -3.40 -3.34
N THR A 259 -21.29 -4.03 -2.81
CA THR A 259 -21.37 -5.38 -2.23
C THR A 259 -21.51 -5.26 -0.73
N VAL A 260 -22.65 -5.69 -0.20
CA VAL A 260 -23.01 -5.57 1.23
C VAL A 260 -23.14 -6.97 1.84
N PRO A 261 -22.31 -7.35 2.83
CA PRO A 261 -22.30 -8.69 3.42
C PRO A 261 -23.48 -8.93 4.36
N SER A 262 -23.71 -10.20 4.73
CA SER A 262 -24.77 -10.61 5.68
C SER A 262 -24.58 -10.06 7.09
N SER A 263 -23.34 -9.74 7.47
CA SER A 263 -23.00 -9.15 8.76
C SER A 263 -23.56 -7.75 8.95
N VAL A 264 -23.89 -7.03 7.86
CA VAL A 264 -24.57 -5.74 7.94
C VAL A 264 -26.01 -5.95 8.40
N THR A 265 -26.26 -5.56 9.64
CA THR A 265 -27.58 -5.68 10.29
C THR A 265 -28.33 -4.36 10.32
N THR A 266 -27.62 -3.23 10.21
CA THR A 266 -28.21 -1.89 10.28
C THR A 266 -27.73 -1.03 9.11
N ILE A 267 -28.67 -0.42 8.39
CA ILE A 267 -28.40 0.59 7.35
C ILE A 267 -29.30 1.79 7.65
N ALA A 268 -28.69 2.93 7.94
CA ALA A 268 -29.40 4.14 8.33
C ALA A 268 -30.00 4.89 7.13
N SER A 269 -30.82 5.90 7.43
CA SER A 269 -31.52 6.71 6.42
C SER A 269 -30.57 7.34 5.42
N ASP A 270 -30.99 7.40 4.16
CA ASP A 270 -30.29 8.07 3.06
C ASP A 270 -28.86 7.56 2.79
N ALA A 271 -28.48 6.38 3.33
CA ALA A 271 -27.14 5.81 3.18
C ALA A 271 -26.67 5.74 1.72
N PHE A 272 -27.58 5.57 0.76
CA PHE A 272 -27.28 5.55 -0.67
C PHE A 272 -28.10 6.59 -1.47
N ALA A 273 -28.61 7.65 -0.83
CA ALA A 273 -29.39 8.68 -1.52
C ALA A 273 -28.56 9.37 -2.60
N GLY A 274 -29.13 9.65 -3.78
CA GLY A 274 -28.40 10.30 -4.88
C GLY A 274 -27.39 9.41 -5.62
N THR A 275 -27.42 8.08 -5.41
CA THR A 275 -26.59 7.12 -6.16
C THR A 275 -27.32 6.63 -7.43
N SER A 276 -27.20 7.39 -8.51
CA SER A 276 -27.93 7.08 -9.76
C SER A 276 -27.46 5.76 -10.39
N GLY A 277 -28.38 4.81 -10.58
CA GLY A 277 -28.07 3.51 -11.20
C GLY A 277 -27.26 2.55 -10.33
N LEU A 278 -27.21 2.77 -9.01
CA LEU A 278 -26.64 1.83 -8.06
C LEU A 278 -27.37 0.49 -8.10
N LYS A 279 -26.60 -0.60 -8.12
CA LYS A 279 -27.06 -1.96 -7.91
C LYS A 279 -26.35 -2.55 -6.67
N VAL A 280 -27.14 -2.93 -5.68
CA VAL A 280 -26.65 -3.53 -4.43
C VAL A 280 -26.63 -5.05 -4.54
N TYR A 281 -25.50 -5.67 -4.25
CA TYR A 281 -25.32 -7.11 -4.19
C TYR A 281 -25.33 -7.52 -2.71
N CYS A 282 -26.35 -8.26 -2.30
CA CYS A 282 -26.57 -8.59 -0.89
C CYS A 282 -27.28 -9.94 -0.69
N PRO A 283 -27.05 -10.65 0.43
CA PRO A 283 -27.71 -11.93 0.69
C PRO A 283 -29.24 -11.84 0.71
N SER A 284 -29.89 -12.88 0.18
CA SER A 284 -31.35 -13.05 0.28
C SER A 284 -31.80 -12.99 1.74
N GLY A 285 -32.79 -12.14 2.03
CA GLY A 285 -33.32 -11.96 3.39
C GLY A 285 -32.48 -11.05 4.29
N SER A 286 -31.36 -10.49 3.82
CA SER A 286 -30.51 -9.59 4.61
C SER A 286 -31.17 -8.23 4.89
N ALA A 287 -30.66 -7.53 5.90
CA ALA A 287 -31.05 -6.14 6.18
C ALA A 287 -30.80 -5.23 4.96
N ALA A 288 -29.73 -5.50 4.20
CA ALA A 288 -29.43 -4.78 2.96
C ALA A 288 -30.49 -4.99 1.88
N MET A 289 -30.98 -6.22 1.71
CA MET A 289 -32.06 -6.52 0.76
C MET A 289 -33.35 -5.79 1.17
N LEU A 290 -33.73 -5.85 2.44
CA LEU A 290 -34.92 -5.16 2.96
C LEU A 290 -34.79 -3.63 2.81
N PHE A 291 -33.61 -3.08 3.11
CA PHE A 291 -33.32 -1.68 2.91
C PHE A 291 -33.50 -1.27 1.44
N CYS A 292 -32.98 -2.06 0.50
CA CYS A 292 -33.13 -1.78 -0.93
C CYS A 292 -34.60 -1.82 -1.37
N GLN A 293 -35.37 -2.79 -0.90
CA GLN A 293 -36.81 -2.89 -1.16
C GLN A 293 -37.58 -1.66 -0.67
N ASN A 294 -37.30 -1.23 0.57
CA ASN A 294 -38.00 -0.09 1.19
C ASN A 294 -37.65 1.26 0.53
N ASN A 295 -36.47 1.38 -0.07
CA ASN A 295 -35.97 2.63 -0.65
C ASN A 295 -35.95 2.61 -2.19
N GLY A 296 -36.51 1.57 -2.83
CA GLY A 296 -36.56 1.46 -4.29
C GLY A 296 -35.19 1.37 -4.97
N ILE A 297 -34.17 0.87 -4.28
CA ILE A 297 -32.81 0.69 -4.81
C ILE A 297 -32.74 -0.66 -5.53
N ALA A 298 -32.15 -0.72 -6.72
CA ALA A 298 -31.98 -1.98 -7.44
C ALA A 298 -31.01 -2.90 -6.68
N PHE A 299 -31.39 -4.17 -6.52
CA PHE A 299 -30.56 -5.16 -5.83
C PHE A 299 -30.50 -6.50 -6.57
N VAL A 300 -29.43 -7.24 -6.31
CA VAL A 300 -29.23 -8.63 -6.75
C VAL A 300 -29.11 -9.49 -5.49
N PRO A 301 -30.12 -10.32 -5.20
CA PRO A 301 -30.03 -11.30 -4.13
C PRO A 301 -28.90 -12.28 -4.42
N THR A 302 -27.95 -12.37 -3.50
CA THR A 302 -26.97 -13.46 -3.48
C THR A 302 -27.58 -14.62 -2.68
N GLY A 303 -27.49 -15.86 -3.19
CA GLY A 303 -28.19 -17.03 -2.63
C GLY A 303 -28.01 -17.21 -1.12
N SER A 304 -29.09 -17.67 -0.46
CA SER A 304 -29.14 -17.91 0.99
C SER A 304 -28.04 -18.84 1.46
N VAL A 305 -27.21 -18.39 2.42
CA VAL A 305 -26.45 -19.30 3.28
C VAL A 305 -26.61 -18.86 4.74
N PRO A 306 -27.26 -19.67 5.61
CA PRO A 306 -27.08 -19.59 7.04
C PRO A 306 -25.73 -20.21 7.43
N ASP A 307 -24.98 -19.53 8.30
CA ASP A 307 -23.78 -19.96 9.03
C ASP A 307 -22.77 -20.88 8.30
N THR A 308 -21.74 -20.21 7.76
CA THR A 308 -20.56 -20.72 7.02
C THR A 308 -20.87 -21.52 5.75
N PRO A 309 -20.14 -21.22 4.66
CA PRO A 309 -19.28 -22.28 4.15
C PRO A 309 -17.99 -21.74 3.51
N SER A 310 -16.95 -22.57 3.58
CA SER A 310 -16.03 -22.77 2.47
C SER A 310 -16.72 -22.47 1.13
N GLY A 311 -16.16 -21.56 0.33
CA GLY A 311 -16.62 -21.33 -1.04
C GLY A 311 -16.76 -22.65 -1.82
N PRO A 312 -17.51 -22.67 -2.93
CA PRO A 312 -17.56 -23.86 -3.76
C PRO A 312 -16.12 -24.27 -4.13
N PRO A 313 -15.79 -25.57 -4.20
CA PRO A 313 -14.56 -26.01 -4.82
C PRO A 313 -14.41 -25.28 -6.16
N ALA A 314 -13.20 -24.83 -6.47
CA ALA A 314 -12.91 -24.24 -7.76
C ALA A 314 -13.01 -25.36 -8.81
N GLY A 315 -14.24 -25.70 -9.19
CA GLY A 315 -14.56 -27.00 -9.77
C GLY A 315 -13.58 -27.42 -10.87
N ASP A 316 -12.86 -28.52 -10.66
CA ASP A 316 -11.88 -29.17 -11.53
C ASP A 316 -10.99 -28.20 -12.34
N LYS A 317 -10.66 -27.02 -11.78
CA LYS A 317 -9.74 -26.05 -12.44
C LYS A 317 -8.27 -26.35 -12.16
N ALA A 318 -7.98 -27.06 -11.06
CA ALA A 318 -6.62 -27.34 -10.63
C ALA A 318 -6.05 -28.66 -11.15
N GLU A 319 -4.95 -28.55 -11.89
CA GLU A 319 -4.11 -29.65 -12.32
C GLU A 319 -2.84 -29.70 -11.46
N ARG A 320 -2.56 -30.83 -10.82
CA ARG A 320 -1.31 -31.02 -10.08
C ARG A 320 -0.19 -31.44 -11.03
N ILE A 321 0.88 -30.65 -11.08
CA ILE A 321 2.13 -30.99 -11.75
C ILE A 321 3.11 -31.48 -10.69
N ALA A 322 3.21 -32.80 -10.52
CA ALA A 322 4.07 -33.42 -9.51
C ALA A 322 4.70 -34.72 -10.02
N GLY A 323 6.04 -34.75 -10.05
CA GLY A 323 6.81 -35.95 -10.32
C GLY A 323 7.18 -36.70 -9.05
N SER A 324 7.86 -37.84 -9.20
CA SER A 324 8.42 -38.63 -8.09
C SER A 324 9.48 -37.86 -7.27
N ASN A 325 10.08 -36.82 -7.86
CA ASN A 325 11.01 -35.90 -7.23
C ASN A 325 10.97 -34.53 -7.95
N ARG A 326 11.82 -33.59 -7.52
CA ARG A 326 11.91 -32.23 -8.09
C ARG A 326 12.37 -32.19 -9.56
N VAL A 327 13.25 -33.11 -9.97
CA VAL A 327 13.69 -33.23 -11.38
C VAL A 327 12.51 -33.65 -12.25
N ASN A 328 11.79 -34.69 -11.84
CA ASN A 328 10.59 -35.13 -12.56
C ASN A 328 9.46 -34.10 -12.53
N THR A 329 9.32 -33.31 -11.46
CA THR A 329 8.35 -32.21 -11.41
C THR A 329 8.67 -31.12 -12.43
N ALA A 330 9.95 -30.72 -12.57
CA ALA A 330 10.37 -29.77 -13.59
C ALA A 330 10.19 -30.32 -15.02
N ILE A 331 10.41 -31.61 -15.23
CA ILE A 331 10.11 -32.28 -16.52
C ILE A 331 8.62 -32.20 -16.85
N LEU A 332 7.73 -32.46 -15.89
CA LEU A 332 6.29 -32.33 -16.10
C LEU A 332 5.86 -30.89 -16.37
N ALA A 333 6.46 -29.90 -15.68
CA ALA A 333 6.26 -28.49 -15.98
C ALA A 333 6.67 -28.14 -17.42
N SER A 334 7.80 -28.69 -17.88
CA SER A 334 8.26 -28.52 -19.25
C SER A 334 7.29 -29.14 -20.27
N ARG A 335 6.67 -30.28 -19.96
CA ARG A 335 5.67 -30.91 -20.84
C ARG A 335 4.35 -30.15 -20.86
N ALA A 336 4.02 -29.45 -19.79
CA ALA A 336 2.81 -28.62 -19.72
C ALA A 336 2.92 -27.34 -20.56
N GLY A 337 4.15 -26.83 -20.80
CA GLY A 337 4.36 -25.58 -21.54
C GLY A 337 5.00 -25.73 -22.93
N TRP A 338 5.82 -26.76 -23.18
CA TRP A 338 6.67 -26.82 -24.36
C TRP A 338 6.61 -28.16 -25.11
N ASP A 339 6.18 -28.11 -26.37
CA ASP A 339 6.36 -29.22 -27.31
C ASP A 339 7.80 -29.29 -27.83
N ARG A 340 8.40 -28.13 -28.10
CA ARG A 340 9.79 -27.96 -28.52
C ARG A 340 10.42 -26.77 -27.80
N ALA A 341 11.67 -26.92 -27.36
CA ALA A 341 12.48 -25.84 -26.79
C ALA A 341 13.95 -26.03 -27.21
N PRO A 342 14.43 -25.31 -28.25
CA PRO A 342 15.83 -25.38 -28.67
C PRO A 342 16.82 -24.90 -27.60
N THR A 343 16.34 -24.11 -26.63
CA THR A 343 17.11 -23.63 -25.49
C THR A 343 16.48 -24.14 -24.20
N VAL A 344 17.32 -24.58 -23.26
CA VAL A 344 16.89 -24.96 -21.90
C VAL A 344 17.74 -24.23 -20.86
N VAL A 345 17.11 -23.81 -19.76
CA VAL A 345 17.83 -23.31 -18.59
C VAL A 345 17.92 -24.43 -17.57
N LEU A 346 19.13 -24.79 -17.15
CA LEU A 346 19.41 -25.86 -16.21
C LEU A 346 19.86 -25.29 -14.86
N ALA A 347 19.15 -25.67 -13.80
CA ALA A 347 19.47 -25.33 -12.42
C ALA A 347 19.66 -26.59 -11.56
N ASN A 348 20.34 -26.46 -10.41
CA ASN A 348 20.50 -27.57 -9.48
C ASN A 348 19.27 -27.68 -8.57
N GLY A 349 18.65 -28.85 -8.50
CA GLY A 349 17.46 -29.07 -7.69
C GLY A 349 17.70 -29.06 -6.17
N LEU A 350 18.93 -29.27 -5.69
CA LEU A 350 19.30 -29.32 -4.27
C LEU A 350 19.94 -28.01 -3.76
N SER A 351 20.68 -27.31 -4.62
CA SER A 351 21.36 -26.04 -4.35
C SER A 351 20.97 -25.00 -5.40
N TYR A 352 19.80 -24.41 -5.22
CA TYR A 352 19.11 -23.54 -6.16
C TYR A 352 19.06 -22.04 -5.84
N PRO A 353 19.49 -21.50 -4.67
CA PRO A 353 19.38 -20.06 -4.40
C PRO A 353 19.96 -19.18 -5.52
N ASP A 354 21.08 -19.61 -6.10
CA ASP A 354 21.77 -18.87 -7.15
C ASP A 354 20.97 -18.82 -8.47
N ALA A 355 20.01 -19.73 -8.66
CA ALA A 355 19.24 -19.90 -9.88
C ALA A 355 17.87 -19.22 -9.87
N LEU A 356 17.40 -18.67 -8.74
CA LEU A 356 16.04 -18.10 -8.66
C LEU A 356 15.88 -16.81 -9.46
N ALA A 357 17.00 -16.15 -9.80
CA ALA A 357 17.04 -15.04 -10.75
C ALA A 357 16.89 -15.48 -12.22
N GLY A 358 16.81 -16.79 -12.50
CA GLY A 358 16.84 -17.34 -13.86
C GLY A 358 15.53 -17.26 -14.65
N VAL A 359 14.39 -16.99 -14.00
CA VAL A 359 13.07 -16.99 -14.67
C VAL A 359 12.96 -15.91 -15.76
N PRO A 360 13.41 -14.65 -15.55
CA PRO A 360 13.43 -13.65 -16.61
C PRO A 360 14.24 -14.07 -17.84
N LEU A 361 15.43 -14.65 -17.62
CA LEU A 361 16.26 -15.16 -18.73
C LEU A 361 15.53 -16.30 -19.46
N ALA A 362 15.00 -17.27 -18.72
CA ALA A 362 14.26 -18.39 -19.30
C ALA A 362 13.09 -17.92 -20.17
N SER A 363 12.35 -16.90 -19.71
CA SER A 363 11.28 -16.29 -20.49
C SER A 363 11.78 -15.58 -21.75
N ALA A 364 12.88 -14.81 -21.66
CA ALA A 364 13.45 -14.10 -22.80
C ALA A 364 13.93 -15.03 -23.92
N VAL A 365 14.41 -16.23 -23.57
CA VAL A 365 14.82 -17.26 -24.54
C VAL A 365 13.75 -18.33 -24.80
N ASN A 366 12.52 -18.12 -24.31
CA ASN A 366 11.39 -19.06 -24.39
C ASN A 366 11.75 -20.51 -24.00
N ALA A 367 12.43 -20.67 -22.87
CA ALA A 367 12.97 -21.94 -22.39
C ALA A 367 12.26 -22.40 -21.11
N PRO A 368 12.06 -23.71 -20.92
CA PRO A 368 11.75 -24.26 -19.61
C PRO A 368 12.98 -24.17 -18.68
N ILE A 369 12.74 -24.09 -17.38
CA ILE A 369 13.76 -24.35 -16.37
C ILE A 369 13.67 -25.82 -15.94
N LEU A 370 14.68 -26.60 -16.32
CA LEU A 370 14.85 -27.99 -15.87
C LEU A 370 15.83 -28.07 -14.70
N LEU A 371 15.70 -29.14 -13.93
CA LEU A 371 16.50 -29.36 -12.72
C LEU A 371 17.35 -30.61 -12.86
N THR A 372 18.57 -30.57 -12.31
CA THR A 372 19.40 -31.75 -12.08
C THR A 372 19.79 -31.87 -10.61
N ALA A 373 19.92 -33.08 -10.11
CA ALA A 373 20.37 -33.45 -8.76
C ALA A 373 21.44 -34.56 -8.85
N GLY A 374 22.03 -34.97 -7.73
CA GLY A 374 23.04 -36.05 -7.71
C GLY A 374 24.35 -35.74 -8.46
N GLY A 375 25.17 -36.77 -8.70
CA GLY A 375 26.53 -36.65 -9.26
C GLY A 375 26.63 -36.60 -10.80
N SER A 376 25.59 -37.04 -11.51
CA SER A 376 25.50 -37.14 -12.97
C SER A 376 24.16 -36.57 -13.48
N ILE A 377 24.00 -36.34 -14.78
CA ILE A 377 22.71 -35.93 -15.36
C ILE A 377 21.77 -37.14 -15.35
N GLU A 378 20.56 -36.96 -14.83
CA GLU A 378 19.52 -37.97 -14.78
C GLU A 378 19.07 -38.44 -16.18
N ALA A 379 18.78 -39.73 -16.32
CA ALA A 379 18.38 -40.31 -17.60
C ALA A 379 17.05 -39.72 -18.12
N GLU A 380 16.12 -39.45 -17.22
CA GLU A 380 14.84 -38.81 -17.50
C GLU A 380 15.02 -37.37 -17.97
N LEU A 381 15.97 -36.64 -17.38
CA LEU A 381 16.33 -35.29 -17.81
C LEU A 381 16.92 -35.32 -19.22
N MET A 382 17.88 -36.21 -19.50
CA MET A 382 18.40 -36.38 -20.87
C MET A 382 17.31 -36.75 -21.88
N THR A 383 16.35 -37.57 -21.48
CA THR A 383 15.21 -37.94 -22.34
C THR A 383 14.34 -36.73 -22.65
N GLU A 384 14.09 -35.89 -21.65
CA GLU A 384 13.32 -34.66 -21.85
C GLU A 384 14.05 -33.65 -22.73
N LEU A 385 15.35 -33.45 -22.54
CA LEU A 385 16.16 -32.57 -23.40
C LEU A 385 16.10 -32.99 -24.87
N ARG A 386 16.15 -34.31 -25.14
CA ARG A 386 15.97 -34.85 -26.50
C ARG A 386 14.55 -34.65 -27.02
N ARG A 387 13.52 -34.87 -26.20
CA ARG A 387 12.11 -34.65 -26.57
C ARG A 387 11.89 -33.21 -27.02
N LEU A 388 12.46 -32.25 -26.30
CA LEU A 388 12.37 -30.82 -26.59
C LEU A 388 13.16 -30.42 -27.85
N GLY A 389 14.03 -31.30 -28.37
CA GLY A 389 14.98 -30.95 -29.43
C GLY A 389 15.95 -29.87 -28.97
N THR A 390 16.48 -30.01 -27.74
CA THR A 390 17.37 -29.01 -27.14
C THR A 390 18.70 -28.96 -27.88
N GLU A 391 19.10 -27.77 -28.31
CA GLU A 391 20.36 -27.48 -29.00
C GLU A 391 21.33 -26.73 -28.08
N SER A 392 20.82 -25.89 -27.18
CA SER A 392 21.63 -25.10 -26.25
C SER A 392 21.10 -25.14 -24.80
N VAL A 393 22.03 -25.09 -23.84
CA VAL A 393 21.72 -25.15 -22.40
C VAL A 393 22.44 -24.02 -21.64
N TYR A 394 21.67 -23.16 -20.98
CA TYR A 394 22.21 -22.25 -19.96
C TYR A 394 22.33 -22.98 -18.63
N ILE A 395 23.51 -22.96 -18.03
CA ILE A 395 23.78 -23.61 -16.74
C ILE A 395 23.87 -22.52 -15.67
N LEU A 396 22.95 -22.53 -14.71
CA LEU A 396 22.91 -21.55 -13.63
C LEU A 396 23.72 -22.03 -12.42
N GLY A 397 24.77 -21.28 -12.08
CA GLY A 397 25.65 -21.54 -10.95
C GLY A 397 26.98 -22.19 -11.33
N GLY A 398 27.95 -22.08 -10.42
CA GLY A 398 29.32 -22.54 -10.63
C GLY A 398 29.47 -24.07 -10.59
N ASN A 399 30.72 -24.54 -10.74
CA ASN A 399 31.05 -25.96 -10.75
C ASN A 399 30.72 -26.70 -9.45
N ALA A 400 30.66 -25.98 -8.32
CA ALA A 400 30.23 -26.53 -7.04
C ALA A 400 28.73 -26.87 -7.01
N VAL A 401 27.94 -26.20 -7.85
CA VAL A 401 26.48 -26.37 -7.94
C VAL A 401 26.14 -27.34 -9.08
N ILE A 402 26.68 -27.13 -10.28
CA ILE A 402 26.55 -28.07 -11.41
C ILE A 402 27.94 -28.42 -11.91
N SER A 403 28.38 -29.65 -11.66
CA SER A 403 29.76 -30.07 -11.93
C SER A 403 30.12 -29.99 -13.42
N ALA A 404 31.41 -29.83 -13.70
CA ALA A 404 31.95 -29.89 -15.06
C ALA A 404 31.64 -31.24 -15.74
N ALA A 405 31.57 -32.35 -14.97
CA ALA A 405 31.20 -33.66 -15.50
C ALA A 405 29.77 -33.67 -16.07
N LYS A 406 28.83 -32.99 -15.41
CA LYS A 406 27.46 -32.83 -15.91
C LYS A 406 27.41 -31.98 -17.18
N GLU A 407 28.14 -30.86 -17.19
CA GLU A 407 28.26 -30.00 -18.38
C GLU A 407 28.87 -30.75 -19.57
N ASN A 408 29.93 -31.53 -19.34
CA ASN A 408 30.55 -32.36 -20.36
C ASN A 408 29.60 -33.43 -20.90
N ALA A 409 28.73 -33.99 -20.06
CA ALA A 409 27.72 -34.96 -20.50
C ALA A 409 26.68 -34.32 -21.45
N LEU A 410 26.30 -33.06 -21.21
CA LEU A 410 25.42 -32.30 -22.12
C LEU A 410 26.11 -32.03 -23.47
N ARG A 411 27.37 -31.58 -23.43
CA ARG A 411 28.19 -31.36 -24.64
C ARG A 411 28.39 -32.65 -25.45
N ALA A 412 28.66 -33.76 -24.77
CA ALA A 412 28.79 -35.07 -25.40
C ALA A 412 27.49 -35.56 -26.04
N ALA A 413 26.34 -35.06 -25.56
CA ALA A 413 25.03 -35.30 -26.18
C ALA A 413 24.70 -34.33 -27.32
N GLY A 414 25.64 -33.48 -27.73
CA GLY A 414 25.51 -32.56 -28.87
C GLY A 414 24.90 -31.20 -28.54
N MET A 415 24.80 -30.83 -27.26
CA MET A 415 24.23 -29.54 -26.84
C MET A 415 25.33 -28.51 -26.56
N GLU A 416 25.18 -27.30 -27.08
CA GLU A 416 26.00 -26.15 -26.70
C GLU A 416 25.70 -25.76 -25.24
N THR A 417 26.71 -25.41 -24.44
CA THR A 417 26.50 -25.02 -23.04
C THR A 417 27.12 -23.67 -22.70
N THR A 418 26.32 -22.81 -22.07
CA THR A 418 26.74 -21.50 -21.56
C THR A 418 26.53 -21.45 -20.05
N ARG A 419 27.60 -21.30 -19.29
CA ARG A 419 27.51 -21.24 -17.83
C ARG A 419 27.43 -19.79 -17.34
N LEU A 420 26.42 -19.51 -16.53
CA LEU A 420 26.19 -18.21 -15.90
C LEU A 420 26.43 -18.35 -14.40
N ALA A 421 27.58 -17.87 -13.93
CA ALA A 421 28.01 -18.03 -12.55
C ALA A 421 28.96 -16.90 -12.12
N GLY A 422 28.76 -16.40 -10.91
CA GLY A 422 29.72 -15.54 -10.22
C GLY A 422 30.45 -16.27 -9.09
N SER A 423 31.33 -15.54 -8.39
CA SER A 423 32.02 -16.03 -7.18
C SER A 423 31.07 -16.32 -6.02
N ASN A 424 29.88 -15.73 -6.05
CA ASN A 424 28.80 -15.89 -5.09
C ASN A 424 27.44 -15.67 -5.80
N ARG A 425 26.34 -15.72 -5.05
CA ARG A 425 24.99 -15.55 -5.60
C ARG A 425 24.70 -14.19 -6.20
N TYR A 426 25.34 -13.12 -5.69
CA TYR A 426 25.21 -11.78 -6.25
C TYR A 426 25.80 -11.75 -7.65
N GLY A 427 27.03 -12.25 -7.79
CA GLY A 427 27.69 -12.37 -9.09
C GLY A 427 26.95 -13.30 -10.06
N THR A 428 26.36 -14.40 -9.58
CA THR A 428 25.52 -15.26 -10.45
C THR A 428 24.27 -14.54 -10.93
N ALA A 429 23.58 -13.77 -10.07
CA ALA A 429 22.42 -12.98 -10.48
C ALA A 429 22.81 -11.89 -11.51
N VAL A 430 23.97 -11.25 -11.35
CA VAL A 430 24.52 -10.30 -12.31
C VAL A 430 24.85 -10.98 -13.65
N ALA A 431 25.48 -12.16 -13.63
CA ALA A 431 25.76 -12.92 -14.86
C ALA A 431 24.47 -13.29 -15.63
N ILE A 432 23.41 -13.63 -14.90
CA ILE A 432 22.09 -13.88 -15.50
C ILE A 432 21.50 -12.59 -16.08
N ALA A 433 21.62 -11.46 -15.38
CA ALA A 433 21.10 -10.17 -15.82
C ALA A 433 21.83 -9.65 -17.07
N LEU A 434 23.15 -9.82 -17.16
CA LEU A 434 23.94 -9.50 -18.36
C LEU A 434 23.49 -10.35 -19.55
N GLU A 435 23.30 -11.66 -19.36
CA GLU A 435 22.80 -12.52 -20.43
C GLU A 435 21.37 -12.13 -20.83
N LEU A 436 20.51 -11.79 -19.87
CA LEU A 436 19.16 -11.28 -20.15
C LEU A 436 19.20 -10.01 -21.00
N GLU A 437 20.09 -9.06 -20.69
CA GLU A 437 20.27 -7.83 -21.47
C GLU A 437 20.73 -8.13 -22.91
N LEU A 438 21.59 -9.14 -23.08
CA LEU A 438 22.05 -9.57 -24.41
C LEU A 438 20.95 -10.27 -25.23
N ARG A 439 19.97 -10.90 -24.58
CA ARG A 439 18.91 -11.68 -25.24
C ARG A 439 17.60 -10.92 -25.41
N SER A 440 17.36 -9.93 -24.56
CA SER A 440 16.24 -9.02 -24.71
C SER A 440 16.75 -7.76 -25.39
N ASP A 441 16.27 -7.43 -26.60
CA ASP A 441 16.59 -6.16 -27.28
C ASP A 441 15.96 -4.94 -26.54
N ARG A 442 15.92 -4.97 -25.20
CA ARG A 442 15.20 -4.06 -24.32
C ARG A 442 16.17 -3.51 -23.28
N THR A 443 16.06 -2.21 -23.05
CA THR A 443 16.68 -1.59 -21.88
C THR A 443 15.86 -1.89 -20.65
N PHE A 444 16.51 -2.25 -19.54
CA PHE A 444 15.82 -2.45 -18.28
C PHE A 444 15.09 -1.19 -17.83
N THR A 445 13.88 -1.35 -17.31
CA THR A 445 13.03 -0.27 -16.81
C THR A 445 12.86 -0.32 -15.29
N ASN A 446 13.27 -1.43 -14.68
CA ASN A 446 13.24 -1.63 -13.24
C ASN A 446 14.25 -2.70 -12.82
N PHE A 447 14.82 -2.57 -11.63
CA PHE A 447 15.56 -3.64 -10.96
C PHE A 447 14.77 -4.19 -9.79
N TYR A 448 14.54 -5.50 -9.76
CA TYR A 448 13.89 -6.16 -8.63
C TYR A 448 14.93 -6.67 -7.65
N PHE A 449 14.97 -6.11 -6.45
CA PHE A 449 15.95 -6.44 -5.42
C PHE A 449 15.35 -7.34 -4.36
N ALA A 450 15.89 -8.55 -4.25
CA ALA A 450 15.48 -9.52 -3.24
C ALA A 450 16.63 -9.83 -2.27
N SER A 451 16.26 -10.22 -1.06
CA SER A 451 17.22 -10.63 -0.04
C SER A 451 18.01 -11.86 -0.48
N ALA A 452 19.33 -11.78 -0.39
CA ALA A 452 20.21 -12.94 -0.57
C ALA A 452 20.02 -14.04 0.50
N SER A 453 19.25 -13.80 1.56
CA SER A 453 19.00 -14.76 2.63
C SER A 453 17.53 -15.16 2.79
N ASN A 454 16.61 -14.47 2.09
CA ASN A 454 15.18 -14.75 2.09
C ASN A 454 14.65 -14.88 0.65
N PHE A 455 14.82 -16.07 0.09
CA PHE A 455 14.53 -16.44 -1.30
C PHE A 455 13.06 -16.40 -1.78
N PRO A 456 12.02 -16.59 -0.94
CA PRO A 456 10.64 -16.60 -1.42
C PRO A 456 10.26 -15.32 -2.17
N ASP A 457 10.79 -14.17 -1.75
CA ASP A 457 10.46 -12.87 -2.35
C ASP A 457 11.00 -12.77 -3.79
N ALA A 458 12.19 -13.34 -4.05
CA ALA A 458 12.77 -13.43 -5.39
C ALA A 458 11.94 -14.32 -6.34
N LEU A 459 11.39 -15.42 -5.81
CA LEU A 459 10.51 -16.30 -6.59
C LEU A 459 9.16 -15.66 -6.85
N ALA A 460 8.59 -15.01 -5.84
CA ALA A 460 7.29 -14.37 -5.95
C ALA A 460 7.24 -13.32 -7.08
N ILE A 461 8.31 -12.54 -7.25
CA ILE A 461 8.38 -11.55 -8.34
C ILE A 461 8.72 -12.16 -9.70
N SER A 462 9.21 -13.40 -9.74
CA SER A 462 9.93 -13.95 -10.90
C SER A 462 9.12 -13.95 -12.20
N SER A 463 7.82 -14.29 -12.13
CA SER A 463 6.90 -14.27 -13.27
C SER A 463 6.63 -12.85 -13.79
N VAL A 464 6.48 -11.87 -12.88
CA VAL A 464 6.32 -10.45 -13.24
C VAL A 464 7.59 -9.90 -13.87
N ALA A 465 8.74 -10.16 -13.25
CA ALA A 465 10.04 -9.73 -13.73
C ALA A 465 10.29 -10.28 -15.15
N ALA A 466 9.91 -11.53 -15.40
CA ALA A 466 9.98 -12.15 -16.71
C ALA A 466 9.06 -11.50 -17.76
N ILE A 467 7.77 -11.28 -17.44
CA ILE A 467 6.82 -10.63 -18.35
C ILE A 467 7.27 -9.22 -18.74
N GLN A 468 7.86 -8.50 -17.79
CA GLN A 468 8.39 -7.15 -18.05
C GLN A 468 9.77 -7.15 -18.73
N GLY A 469 10.49 -8.27 -18.72
CA GLY A 469 11.88 -8.35 -19.20
C GLY A 469 12.88 -7.63 -18.28
N ASN A 470 12.63 -7.60 -16.98
CA ASN A 470 13.49 -6.97 -15.98
C ASN A 470 14.20 -8.02 -15.10
N PRO A 471 15.44 -7.79 -14.67
CA PRO A 471 16.19 -8.76 -13.89
C PRO A 471 15.78 -8.76 -12.41
N VAL A 472 15.98 -9.92 -11.76
CA VAL A 472 15.93 -10.07 -10.31
C VAL A 472 17.36 -10.16 -9.79
N LEU A 473 17.73 -9.24 -8.89
CA LEU A 473 19.06 -9.13 -8.32
C LEU A 473 19.02 -9.41 -6.82
N TYR A 474 20.08 -10.03 -6.32
CA TYR A 474 20.25 -10.22 -4.88
C TYR A 474 20.97 -9.05 -4.25
N ILE A 475 20.58 -8.74 -3.01
CA ILE A 475 21.22 -7.71 -2.18
C ILE A 475 21.48 -8.21 -0.77
N ASN A 476 22.46 -7.60 -0.11
CA ASN A 476 22.76 -7.86 1.29
C ASN A 476 21.53 -7.51 2.15
N PRO A 477 21.04 -8.41 3.02
CA PRO A 477 19.84 -8.15 3.81
C PRO A 477 20.01 -7.10 4.91
N LYS A 478 21.23 -6.85 5.39
CA LYS A 478 21.49 -6.05 6.61
C LYS A 478 22.58 -4.99 6.45
N GLY A 479 22.92 -4.60 5.24
CA GLY A 479 24.06 -3.72 4.98
C GLY A 479 24.11 -3.21 3.55
N LYS A 480 25.22 -2.56 3.20
CA LYS A 480 25.42 -2.03 1.85
C LYS A 480 25.20 -3.14 0.81
N ILE A 481 24.58 -2.79 -0.31
CA ILE A 481 24.50 -3.61 -1.51
C ILE A 481 25.89 -4.16 -1.89
N ASP A 482 25.92 -5.39 -2.40
CA ASP A 482 27.14 -6.04 -2.88
C ASP A 482 27.74 -5.26 -4.05
N ASP A 483 29.07 -5.13 -4.09
CA ASP A 483 29.74 -4.29 -5.07
C ASP A 483 29.51 -4.79 -6.51
N ALA A 484 29.39 -6.10 -6.75
CA ALA A 484 29.10 -6.61 -8.10
C ALA A 484 27.69 -6.21 -8.56
N THR A 485 26.71 -6.23 -7.65
CA THR A 485 25.35 -5.75 -7.96
C THR A 485 25.36 -4.23 -8.19
N ALA A 486 26.08 -3.46 -7.37
CA ALA A 486 26.17 -2.00 -7.48
C ALA A 486 26.83 -1.56 -8.78
N ASP A 487 27.96 -2.16 -9.14
CA ASP A 487 28.70 -1.86 -10.37
C ASP A 487 27.84 -2.14 -11.60
N PHE A 488 27.15 -3.29 -11.61
CA PHE A 488 26.24 -3.65 -12.70
C PHE A 488 25.11 -2.63 -12.88
N ILE A 489 24.34 -2.32 -11.83
CA ILE A 489 23.18 -1.44 -11.96
C ILE A 489 23.59 -0.01 -12.34
N CYS A 490 24.72 0.49 -11.82
CA CYS A 490 25.26 1.80 -12.15
C CYS A 490 25.69 1.90 -13.62
N GLY A 491 26.14 0.79 -14.22
CA GLY A 491 26.50 0.70 -15.63
C GLY A 491 25.32 0.75 -16.60
N THR A 492 24.08 0.61 -16.11
CA THR A 492 22.87 0.69 -16.93
C THR A 492 22.27 2.11 -16.95
N VAL A 493 21.33 2.37 -17.85
CA VAL A 493 20.55 3.63 -17.88
C VAL A 493 19.38 3.65 -16.89
N CYS A 494 18.97 2.48 -16.38
CA CYS A 494 17.84 2.37 -15.46
C CYS A 494 18.17 2.98 -14.10
N ARG A 495 17.26 3.80 -13.55
CA ARG A 495 17.37 4.39 -12.21
C ARG A 495 16.17 4.09 -11.31
N LYS A 496 15.40 3.04 -11.65
CA LYS A 496 14.25 2.57 -10.86
C LYS A 496 14.57 1.23 -10.22
N GLY A 497 14.24 1.11 -8.94
CA GLY A 497 14.39 -0.12 -8.17
C GLY A 497 13.11 -0.48 -7.41
N THR A 498 12.86 -1.77 -7.25
CA THR A 498 11.82 -2.28 -6.37
C THR A 498 12.41 -3.31 -5.40
N VAL A 499 12.44 -2.97 -4.13
CA VAL A 499 12.86 -3.87 -3.05
C VAL A 499 11.70 -4.78 -2.64
N LEU A 500 12.01 -6.06 -2.46
CA LEU A 500 11.05 -7.10 -2.13
C LEU A 500 11.27 -7.62 -0.71
N GLY A 501 10.16 -7.76 0.03
CA GLY A 501 10.17 -8.20 1.42
C GLY A 501 10.23 -7.02 2.40
N GLY A 502 9.83 -7.26 3.65
CA GLY A 502 9.81 -6.24 4.69
C GLY A 502 11.21 -5.90 5.22
N TYR A 503 11.30 -4.97 6.17
CA TYR A 503 12.58 -4.53 6.76
C TYR A 503 13.38 -5.64 7.46
N GLY A 504 12.72 -6.74 7.86
CA GLY A 504 13.40 -7.94 8.37
C GLY A 504 14.14 -8.75 7.30
N ALA A 505 13.71 -8.67 6.03
CA ALA A 505 14.31 -9.37 4.90
C ALA A 505 15.36 -8.52 4.18
N VAL A 506 15.07 -7.21 4.03
CA VAL A 506 15.98 -6.19 3.47
C VAL A 506 15.87 -4.95 4.35
N SER A 507 16.92 -4.63 5.10
CA SER A 507 16.93 -3.51 6.03
C SER A 507 16.86 -2.15 5.31
N GLU A 508 16.49 -1.11 6.06
CA GLU A 508 16.56 0.28 5.59
C GLU A 508 17.96 0.66 5.12
N LYS A 509 19.01 0.16 5.79
CA LYS A 509 20.39 0.41 5.38
C LYS A 509 20.70 -0.16 4.00
N SER A 510 20.18 -1.34 3.69
CA SER A 510 20.34 -1.95 2.37
C SER A 510 19.60 -1.15 1.30
N GLU A 511 18.36 -0.74 1.59
CA GLU A 511 17.55 0.10 0.69
C GLU A 511 18.19 1.47 0.45
N GLN A 512 18.63 2.14 1.52
CA GLN A 512 19.32 3.43 1.46
C GLN A 512 20.59 3.32 0.61
N SER A 513 21.35 2.23 0.72
CA SER A 513 22.56 2.05 -0.09
C SER A 513 22.29 1.95 -1.60
N ILE A 514 21.05 1.65 -2.01
CA ILE A 514 20.62 1.68 -3.42
C ILE A 514 20.24 3.12 -3.80
N MET A 515 19.51 3.83 -2.92
CA MET A 515 19.14 5.23 -3.12
C MET A 515 20.37 6.14 -3.20
N ASP A 516 21.40 5.88 -2.41
CA ASP A 516 22.69 6.59 -2.41
C ASP A 516 23.42 6.48 -3.77
N LEU A 517 23.10 5.46 -4.57
CA LEU A 517 23.57 5.30 -5.95
C LEU A 517 22.72 6.07 -6.99
N GLY A 518 21.74 6.85 -6.53
CA GLY A 518 20.88 7.69 -7.38
C GLY A 518 19.63 6.99 -7.92
N PHE A 519 19.19 5.91 -7.28
CA PHE A 519 17.98 5.17 -7.68
C PHE A 519 16.73 5.64 -6.94
N SER A 520 15.62 5.75 -7.67
CA SER A 520 14.28 5.83 -7.07
C SER A 520 13.83 4.44 -6.69
N VAL A 521 13.68 4.17 -5.40
CA VAL A 521 13.33 2.84 -4.88
C VAL A 521 11.90 2.81 -4.36
N SER A 522 11.14 1.79 -4.75
CA SER A 522 9.87 1.41 -4.12
C SER A 522 10.02 0.09 -3.37
N ARG A 523 9.10 -0.24 -2.46
CA ARG A 523 9.10 -1.49 -1.72
C ARG A 523 7.78 -2.23 -1.85
N ILE A 524 7.83 -3.55 -2.03
CA ILE A 524 6.67 -4.44 -1.95
C ILE A 524 6.94 -5.49 -0.87
N SER A 525 6.07 -5.56 0.13
CA SER A 525 6.21 -6.49 1.25
C SER A 525 4.86 -6.87 1.84
N GLY A 526 4.76 -8.08 2.39
CA GLY A 526 3.64 -8.52 3.23
C GLY A 526 4.11 -9.04 4.59
N LYS A 527 3.14 -9.31 5.48
CA LYS A 527 3.36 -9.86 6.83
C LYS A 527 4.16 -11.18 6.87
N ASN A 528 4.16 -11.91 5.75
CA ASN A 528 4.93 -13.13 5.53
C ASN A 528 5.15 -13.32 4.02
N ARG A 529 5.93 -14.34 3.64
CA ARG A 529 6.26 -14.64 2.24
C ARG A 529 5.05 -14.83 1.32
N TYR A 530 3.97 -15.43 1.82
CA TYR A 530 2.76 -15.69 1.04
C TYR A 530 1.96 -14.40 0.82
N ALA A 531 1.91 -13.54 1.83
CA ALA A 531 1.33 -12.21 1.69
C ALA A 531 2.14 -11.30 0.76
N THR A 532 3.48 -11.36 0.80
CA THR A 532 4.32 -10.67 -0.19
C THR A 532 4.02 -11.19 -1.60
N ALA A 533 3.96 -12.51 -1.77
CA ALA A 533 3.71 -13.11 -3.08
C ALA A 533 2.33 -12.76 -3.66
N LEU A 534 1.30 -12.81 -2.83
CA LEU A 534 -0.04 -12.41 -3.23
C LEU A 534 -0.10 -10.91 -3.56
N GLY A 535 0.50 -10.06 -2.73
CA GLY A 535 0.54 -8.61 -2.97
C GLY A 535 1.28 -8.23 -4.25
N ILE A 536 2.36 -8.95 -4.61
CA ILE A 536 3.03 -8.79 -5.90
C ILE A 536 2.07 -9.13 -7.05
N CYS A 537 1.36 -10.26 -6.95
CA CYS A 537 0.41 -10.70 -7.97
C CYS A 537 -0.76 -9.71 -8.13
N GLU A 538 -1.29 -9.19 -7.02
CA GLU A 538 -2.35 -8.17 -7.01
C GLU A 538 -1.86 -6.86 -7.63
N TYR A 539 -0.69 -6.37 -7.23
CA TYR A 539 -0.13 -5.11 -7.74
C TYR A 539 0.12 -5.15 -9.25
N TYR A 540 0.58 -6.28 -9.78
CA TYR A 540 0.89 -6.46 -11.19
C TYR A 540 -0.21 -7.20 -11.97
N ASN A 541 -1.43 -7.33 -11.42
CA ASN A 541 -2.46 -8.19 -12.00
C ASN A 541 -2.80 -7.84 -13.46
N SER A 542 -2.82 -6.54 -13.79
CA SER A 542 -3.12 -6.04 -15.13
C SER A 542 -2.06 -6.39 -16.20
N GLN A 543 -0.88 -6.85 -15.78
CA GLN A 543 0.19 -7.24 -16.70
C GLN A 543 0.13 -8.71 -17.13
N PHE A 544 -0.63 -9.54 -16.42
CA PHE A 544 -0.78 -10.94 -16.76
C PHE A 544 -1.84 -11.11 -17.86
N THR A 545 -1.41 -11.57 -19.03
CA THR A 545 -2.27 -11.78 -20.20
C THR A 545 -2.91 -13.17 -20.24
N GLY A 546 -2.35 -14.15 -19.54
CA GLY A 546 -2.81 -15.54 -19.57
C GLY A 546 -3.95 -15.81 -18.59
N ASN A 547 -4.96 -16.59 -18.97
CA ASN A 547 -6.09 -16.89 -18.08
C ASN A 547 -5.83 -18.04 -17.09
N SER A 548 -4.58 -18.47 -16.95
CA SER A 548 -4.14 -19.45 -15.96
C SER A 548 -3.46 -18.81 -14.74
N ALA A 549 -3.21 -19.62 -13.72
CA ALA A 549 -2.30 -19.29 -12.62
C ALA A 549 -1.44 -20.51 -12.27
N VAL A 550 -0.21 -20.27 -11.82
CA VAL A 550 0.67 -21.33 -11.31
C VAL A 550 0.82 -21.13 -9.80
N LEU A 551 0.49 -22.16 -9.04
CA LEU A 551 0.61 -22.17 -7.59
C LEU A 551 1.80 -23.04 -7.19
N ALA A 552 2.62 -22.57 -6.26
CA ALA A 552 3.72 -23.36 -5.72
C ALA A 552 3.90 -23.10 -4.22
N THR A 553 4.58 -24.01 -3.53
CA THR A 553 4.89 -23.78 -2.12
C THR A 553 5.94 -22.69 -1.93
N GLY A 554 5.77 -21.90 -0.87
CA GLY A 554 6.76 -20.93 -0.39
C GLY A 554 7.85 -21.57 0.48
N ALA A 555 7.89 -22.90 0.59
CA ALA A 555 8.89 -23.66 1.32
C ALA A 555 9.51 -24.72 0.40
N ASN A 556 10.85 -24.85 0.38
CA ASN A 556 11.56 -25.81 -0.48
C ASN A 556 11.27 -25.61 -1.99
N PHE A 557 11.89 -24.56 -2.51
CA PHE A 557 11.56 -23.78 -3.71
C PHE A 557 11.80 -24.33 -5.14
N PRO A 558 12.47 -25.47 -5.41
CA PRO A 558 12.75 -25.89 -6.78
C PRO A 558 11.51 -26.05 -7.68
N ASP A 559 10.39 -26.48 -7.10
CA ASP A 559 9.12 -26.62 -7.82
C ASP A 559 8.56 -25.24 -8.20
N ALA A 560 8.74 -24.22 -7.35
CA ALA A 560 8.38 -22.84 -7.65
C ALA A 560 9.27 -22.22 -8.74
N LEU A 561 10.55 -22.60 -8.82
CA LEU A 561 11.45 -22.12 -9.87
C LEU A 561 11.03 -22.60 -11.27
N SER A 562 10.80 -23.91 -11.42
CA SER A 562 10.28 -24.46 -12.69
C SER A 562 8.86 -23.96 -12.98
N GLY A 563 8.03 -23.84 -11.94
CA GLY A 563 6.71 -23.22 -12.02
C GLY A 563 6.73 -21.75 -12.47
N GLY A 564 7.74 -20.98 -12.06
CA GLY A 564 7.90 -19.58 -12.47
C GLY A 564 8.16 -19.43 -13.97
N ALA A 565 8.98 -20.32 -14.56
CA ALA A 565 9.18 -20.36 -16.00
C ALA A 565 7.89 -20.72 -16.75
N LEU A 566 7.15 -21.73 -16.25
CA LEU A 566 5.84 -22.08 -16.82
C LEU A 566 4.85 -20.92 -16.71
N ALA A 567 4.79 -20.25 -15.56
CA ALA A 567 3.93 -19.09 -15.33
C ALA A 567 4.22 -17.96 -16.32
N ALA A 568 5.51 -17.62 -16.48
CA ALA A 568 5.95 -16.61 -17.44
C ALA A 568 5.61 -17.00 -18.88
N HIS A 569 5.83 -18.26 -19.27
CA HIS A 569 5.49 -18.77 -20.60
C HIS A 569 3.99 -18.69 -20.90
N LEU A 570 3.14 -18.90 -19.89
CA LEU A 570 1.69 -18.78 -20.00
C LEU A 570 1.19 -17.33 -19.89
N GLY A 571 2.06 -16.35 -19.61
CA GLY A 571 1.65 -14.98 -19.30
C GLY A 571 0.85 -14.85 -18.00
N SER A 572 1.09 -15.76 -17.05
CA SER A 572 0.31 -15.98 -15.83
C SER A 572 1.10 -15.67 -14.55
N PRO A 573 0.41 -15.41 -13.42
CA PRO A 573 1.06 -15.24 -12.13
C PRO A 573 1.64 -16.56 -11.59
N LEU A 574 2.81 -16.47 -10.95
CA LEU A 574 3.29 -17.45 -9.97
C LEU A 574 2.88 -17.01 -8.57
N VAL A 575 1.97 -17.74 -7.92
CA VAL A 575 1.50 -17.44 -6.57
C VAL A 575 2.07 -18.46 -5.59
N LEU A 576 2.71 -17.98 -4.51
CA LEU A 576 3.15 -18.85 -3.43
C LEU A 576 1.99 -19.14 -2.48
N VAL A 577 1.77 -20.40 -2.14
CA VAL A 577 0.64 -20.85 -1.31
C VAL A 577 1.06 -21.81 -0.20
N ASP A 578 0.41 -21.68 0.96
CA ASP A 578 0.33 -22.72 1.99
C ASP A 578 -1.09 -22.80 2.58
N ALA A 579 -1.26 -23.60 3.64
CA ALA A 579 -2.55 -23.72 4.32
C ALA A 579 -3.05 -22.41 4.93
N SER A 580 -2.15 -21.50 5.34
CA SER A 580 -2.52 -20.23 5.95
C SER A 580 -2.92 -19.16 4.92
N SER A 581 -2.47 -19.29 3.68
CA SER A 581 -2.75 -18.34 2.61
C SER A 581 -3.76 -18.86 1.58
N ALA A 582 -4.13 -20.14 1.62
CA ALA A 582 -4.96 -20.79 0.61
C ALA A 582 -6.25 -20.00 0.32
N ASP A 583 -6.96 -19.56 1.34
CA ASP A 583 -8.24 -18.87 1.18
C ASP A 583 -8.07 -17.50 0.50
N SER A 584 -7.03 -16.74 0.86
CA SER A 584 -6.71 -15.47 0.18
C SER A 584 -6.27 -15.68 -1.28
N VAL A 585 -5.57 -16.79 -1.56
CA VAL A 585 -5.20 -17.15 -2.94
C VAL A 585 -6.44 -17.54 -3.74
N VAL A 586 -7.37 -18.31 -3.17
CA VAL A 586 -8.66 -18.64 -3.82
C VAL A 586 -9.42 -17.38 -4.18
N GLU A 587 -9.48 -16.40 -3.27
CA GLU A 587 -10.13 -15.13 -3.53
C GLU A 587 -9.48 -14.40 -4.71
N TYR A 588 -8.15 -14.28 -4.73
CA TYR A 588 -7.42 -13.68 -5.85
C TYR A 588 -7.69 -14.38 -7.18
N ILE A 589 -7.60 -15.71 -7.19
CA ILE A 589 -7.85 -16.56 -8.37
C ILE A 589 -9.26 -16.32 -8.94
N ASN A 590 -10.26 -16.26 -8.05
CA ASN A 590 -11.66 -16.00 -8.42
C ASN A 590 -11.87 -14.58 -8.94
N ARG A 591 -11.31 -13.55 -8.28
CA ARG A 591 -11.39 -12.15 -8.74
C ARG A 591 -10.73 -11.95 -10.10
N ARG A 592 -9.62 -12.65 -10.35
CA ARG A 592 -8.92 -12.62 -11.64
C ARG A 592 -9.70 -13.31 -12.76
N GLY A 593 -10.70 -14.14 -12.43
CA GLY A 593 -11.43 -14.93 -13.43
C GLY A 593 -10.62 -16.12 -13.97
N THR A 594 -9.67 -16.62 -13.18
CA THR A 594 -8.75 -17.68 -13.62
C THR A 594 -9.51 -18.94 -14.03
N GLU A 595 -9.18 -19.47 -15.22
CA GLU A 595 -9.81 -20.65 -15.81
C GLU A 595 -9.06 -21.94 -15.51
N LYS A 596 -7.72 -21.89 -15.48
CA LYS A 596 -6.87 -23.06 -15.25
C LYS A 596 -5.80 -22.80 -14.19
N ILE A 597 -5.63 -23.73 -13.27
CA ILE A 597 -4.68 -23.62 -12.16
C ILE A 597 -3.69 -24.77 -12.25
N TYR A 598 -2.39 -24.46 -12.26
CA TYR A 598 -1.33 -25.48 -12.19
C TYR A 598 -0.73 -25.46 -10.80
N VAL A 599 -0.87 -26.56 -10.05
CA VAL A 599 -0.29 -26.68 -8.70
C VAL A 599 0.99 -27.49 -8.77
N MET A 600 2.12 -26.79 -8.56
CA MET A 600 3.46 -27.35 -8.61
C MET A 600 3.82 -28.12 -7.35
N GLY A 601 4.34 -29.34 -7.54
CA GLY A 601 4.88 -30.17 -6.47
C GLY A 601 3.87 -31.16 -5.89
N GLY A 602 4.41 -32.23 -5.29
CA GLY A 602 3.63 -33.30 -4.69
C GLY A 602 2.93 -32.89 -3.39
N ARG A 603 2.27 -33.86 -2.75
CA ARG A 603 1.52 -33.65 -1.48
C ARG A 603 2.38 -33.16 -0.32
N SER A 604 3.69 -33.40 -0.35
CA SER A 604 4.63 -32.89 0.64
C SER A 604 4.96 -31.41 0.45
N ALA A 605 4.83 -30.89 -0.77
CA ALA A 605 5.08 -29.49 -1.10
C ALA A 605 3.79 -28.67 -0.94
N VAL A 606 2.71 -29.11 -1.58
CA VAL A 606 1.36 -28.52 -1.45
C VAL A 606 0.41 -29.63 -0.97
N PRO A 607 0.05 -29.63 0.33
CA PRO A 607 -0.81 -30.65 0.92
C PRO A 607 -2.14 -30.80 0.19
N GLU A 608 -2.72 -31.99 0.26
CA GLU A 608 -4.02 -32.27 -0.37
C GLU A 608 -5.11 -31.32 0.13
N SER A 609 -5.10 -30.99 1.43
CA SER A 609 -6.01 -30.01 2.03
C SER A 609 -5.92 -28.61 1.41
N VAL A 610 -4.75 -28.22 0.90
CA VAL A 610 -4.55 -26.94 0.21
C VAL A 610 -4.96 -27.07 -1.25
N PHE A 611 -4.58 -28.15 -1.92
CA PHE A 611 -4.92 -28.40 -3.32
C PHE A 611 -6.42 -28.46 -3.55
N GLN A 612 -7.17 -29.14 -2.68
CA GLN A 612 -8.62 -29.25 -2.74
C GLN A 612 -9.36 -27.91 -2.57
N ARG A 613 -8.66 -26.83 -2.17
CA ARG A 613 -9.24 -25.47 -2.19
C ARG A 613 -9.35 -24.92 -3.62
N PHE A 614 -8.57 -25.47 -4.55
CA PHE A 614 -8.44 -25.04 -5.95
C PHE A 614 -9.01 -26.05 -6.96
N SER A 615 -9.38 -27.25 -6.51
CA SER A 615 -10.07 -28.29 -7.28
C SER A 615 -11.58 -28.18 -7.15
#